data_AF-A0A965TZS1-F1
#
_entry.id   AF-A0A965TZS1-F1
#
_cell.length_a   1.000
_cell.length_b   1.000
_cell.length_c   1.000
_cell.angle_alpha   90.00
_cell.angle_beta   90.00
_cell.angle_gamma   90.00
#
_symmetry.space_group_name_H-M   'P 1'
#
loop_
_entity.id
_entity.type
_entity.pdbx_description
1 polymer ?
#
loop_
_entity_poly.entity_id
_entity_poly.type
_entity_poly.pdbx_seq_one_letter_code
_entity_poly.pdbx_strand_id
1 'polypeptide(L)'
;MTIESKIKAILAESGKVEEATDINDPSKGGAMNPDEDKNRVGKQVIGGKGTKDENEHTKDAEDGDQDVIDPIKTDNVTKIAGDNPDNKKGIKEDIEALVDGEDLTEEFKEKAATIFEAAVMTRVREEVVALDEAYAIKLDEEKEIFKEELTEKIDGYLGYIVEQWLEQNEIALESGMKSDILESFVGGMKSLFEEHYIDVPEEKYDVLGELQEQVEILSDKLDETVASNVELRTQILESEAEKLVESYASNLVETDKEKFIALVEDLEFDGLDSFDKKLKTIRESYFSKKTAKPLTESVVTDEPILNEEAKVTVTDPKMRSYLSTLDRL
;
A
#
# COMPACT_ATOMS: atom_id res chain seq x y z
N MET A 1 14.02 8.97 -28.51
CA MET A 1 12.87 9.30 -27.65
C MET A 1 13.40 9.95 -26.38
N THR A 2 12.93 11.14 -26.03
CA THR A 2 13.39 11.88 -24.84
C THR A 2 12.84 11.26 -23.55
N ILE A 3 13.51 11.46 -22.42
CA ILE A 3 13.08 10.95 -21.10
C ILE A 3 11.65 11.42 -20.77
N GLU A 4 11.30 12.65 -21.17
CA GLU A 4 9.95 13.21 -21.06
C GLU A 4 8.88 12.37 -21.78
N SER A 5 9.21 11.79 -22.95
CA SER A 5 8.27 10.94 -23.68
C SER A 5 8.04 9.58 -23.02
N LYS A 6 9.04 9.05 -22.31
CA LYS A 6 8.93 7.80 -21.53
C LYS A 6 8.15 8.01 -20.23
N ILE A 7 8.39 9.13 -19.53
CA ILE A 7 7.63 9.50 -18.33
C ILE A 7 6.15 9.70 -18.66
N LYS A 8 5.85 10.36 -19.79
CA LYS A 8 4.47 10.57 -20.26
C LYS A 8 3.76 9.27 -20.65
N ALA A 9 4.49 8.29 -21.19
CA ALA A 9 3.95 6.97 -21.51
C ALA A 9 3.61 6.17 -20.24
N ILE A 10 4.50 6.19 -19.24
CA ILE A 10 4.29 5.49 -17.95
C ILE A 10 3.13 6.12 -17.15
N LEU A 11 2.97 7.45 -17.22
CA LEU A 11 1.83 8.16 -16.62
C LEU A 11 0.50 7.88 -17.34
N ALA A 12 0.54 7.60 -18.65
CA ALA A 12 -0.65 7.22 -19.42
C ALA A 12 -1.03 5.74 -19.19
N GLU A 13 -0.05 4.88 -18.96
CA GLU A 13 -0.23 3.44 -18.73
C GLU A 13 -0.73 3.13 -17.30
N SER A 14 -0.53 4.05 -16.34
CA SER A 14 -0.96 3.91 -14.94
C SER A 14 -2.39 4.39 -14.63
N GLY A 15 -3.21 4.67 -15.64
CA GLY A 15 -4.68 4.75 -15.47
C GLY A 15 -5.20 5.84 -14.51
N LYS A 16 -4.48 6.94 -14.32
CA LYS A 16 -5.01 8.15 -13.65
C LYS A 16 -4.82 9.37 -14.54
N VAL A 17 -5.73 9.53 -15.50
CA VAL A 17 -6.03 10.84 -16.08
C VAL A 17 -7.54 10.98 -16.08
N GLU A 18 -8.06 11.79 -15.16
CA GLU A 18 -9.24 12.65 -15.34
C GLU A 18 -9.60 13.36 -14.02
N GLU A 19 -8.85 14.41 -13.68
CA GLU A 19 -9.36 15.61 -12.97
C GLU A 19 -8.19 16.58 -12.72
N ALA A 20 -7.92 17.48 -13.67
CA ALA A 20 -7.23 18.76 -13.47
C ALA A 20 -7.01 19.47 -14.81
N THR A 21 -8.07 19.67 -15.59
CA THR A 21 -8.02 20.59 -16.75
C THR A 21 -9.26 21.47 -16.81
N ASP A 22 -9.61 22.14 -15.71
CA ASP A 22 -10.48 23.33 -15.82
C ASP A 22 -10.47 24.23 -14.58
N ILE A 23 -9.39 25.00 -14.37
CA ILE A 23 -9.43 26.18 -13.48
C ILE A 23 -8.55 27.29 -14.08
N ASN A 24 -8.91 27.80 -15.27
CA ASN A 24 -8.39 29.10 -15.73
C ASN A 24 -9.20 29.71 -16.90
N ASP A 25 -10.52 29.85 -16.73
CA ASP A 25 -11.34 30.72 -17.58
C ASP A 25 -11.78 31.98 -16.80
N PRO A 26 -11.19 33.17 -17.06
CA PRO A 26 -11.52 34.41 -16.38
C PRO A 26 -12.67 35.18 -17.08
N SER A 27 -13.67 34.50 -17.63
CA SER A 27 -14.75 35.14 -18.39
C SER A 27 -16.17 34.74 -17.98
N LYS A 28 -16.59 34.94 -16.72
CA LYS A 28 -18.00 35.20 -16.35
C LYS A 28 -18.11 36.12 -15.13
N GLY A 29 -18.41 37.39 -15.38
CA GLY A 29 -18.72 38.38 -14.35
C GLY A 29 -20.21 38.46 -13.98
N GLY A 30 -20.46 39.08 -12.82
CA GLY A 30 -21.75 39.56 -12.32
C GLY A 30 -21.97 39.14 -10.86
N ALA A 31 -22.11 39.98 -9.83
CA ALA A 31 -22.31 41.43 -9.77
C ALA A 31 -21.86 41.99 -8.39
N MET A 32 -21.29 43.21 -8.41
CA MET A 32 -21.38 44.37 -7.48
C MET A 32 -22.02 44.15 -6.07
N ASN A 33 -21.58 44.73 -4.94
CA ASN A 33 -20.79 45.95 -4.59
C ASN A 33 -20.78 46.06 -3.01
N PRO A 34 -20.24 47.11 -2.35
CA PRO A 34 -18.91 47.72 -2.27
C PRO A 34 -18.46 47.88 -0.77
N ASP A 35 -17.54 48.81 -0.48
CA ASP A 35 -17.07 49.30 0.85
C ASP A 35 -15.81 48.56 1.37
N GLU A 36 -14.62 49.13 1.55
CA GLU A 36 -14.05 50.48 1.50
C GLU A 36 -12.60 50.31 1.01
N ASP A 37 -12.18 50.95 -0.07
CA ASP A 37 -11.57 52.28 -0.09
C ASP A 37 -10.06 52.28 0.24
N LYS A 38 -9.31 52.89 -0.69
CA LYS A 38 -7.96 53.48 -0.56
C LYS A 38 -6.71 52.64 -0.92
N ASN A 39 -6.36 52.78 -2.20
CA ASN A 39 -5.30 53.72 -2.65
C ASN A 39 -3.98 53.12 -3.19
N ARG A 40 -3.81 53.33 -4.51
CA ARG A 40 -2.59 53.76 -5.23
C ARG A 40 -1.47 52.76 -5.56
N VAL A 41 -1.60 52.26 -6.79
CA VAL A 41 -0.60 52.21 -7.89
C VAL A 41 0.70 53.00 -7.66
N GLY A 42 1.83 52.32 -7.85
CA GLY A 42 3.18 52.89 -7.91
C GLY A 42 4.17 52.02 -8.71
N LYS A 43 4.06 52.10 -10.03
CA LYS A 43 4.98 51.70 -11.11
C LYS A 43 6.50 51.79 -10.80
N GLN A 44 7.27 50.71 -11.03
CA GLN A 44 8.71 50.75 -11.44
C GLN A 44 9.20 49.38 -11.97
N VAL A 45 9.24 49.12 -13.29
CA VAL A 45 10.39 49.16 -14.23
C VAL A 45 11.66 48.36 -13.84
N ILE A 46 11.82 47.25 -14.58
CA ILE A 46 12.98 46.43 -15.02
C ILE A 46 14.40 47.01 -14.86
N GLY A 47 15.37 46.19 -14.41
CA GLY A 47 16.76 46.24 -14.91
C GLY A 47 17.91 45.73 -14.00
N GLY A 48 18.33 44.48 -14.20
CA GLY A 48 19.73 44.04 -14.45
C GLY A 48 20.91 44.29 -13.48
N LYS A 49 21.57 43.16 -13.13
CA LYS A 49 23.04 42.88 -13.18
C LYS A 49 23.93 43.12 -11.93
N GLY A 50 24.52 42.04 -11.39
CA GLY A 50 25.96 41.94 -11.14
C GLY A 50 26.53 41.88 -9.69
N THR A 51 26.95 40.67 -9.28
CA THR A 51 28.22 40.27 -8.60
C THR A 51 28.57 40.64 -7.13
N LYS A 52 28.91 39.55 -6.40
CA LYS A 52 30.02 39.29 -5.43
C LYS A 52 29.89 39.62 -3.93
N ASP A 53 30.02 38.53 -3.16
CA ASP A 53 30.67 38.29 -1.86
C ASP A 53 30.73 39.42 -0.82
N GLU A 54 30.17 39.14 0.37
CA GLU A 54 30.86 39.31 1.65
C GLU A 54 30.10 38.60 2.79
N ASN A 55 30.87 37.98 3.68
CA ASN A 55 30.47 37.24 4.86
C ASN A 55 30.70 38.13 6.09
N GLU A 56 29.66 38.49 6.85
CA GLU A 56 29.69 38.55 8.33
C GLU A 56 28.33 38.93 8.94
N HIS A 57 27.83 38.02 9.79
CA HIS A 57 27.23 38.25 11.12
C HIS A 57 26.10 39.30 11.30
N THR A 58 24.88 38.83 11.61
CA THR A 58 24.08 39.32 12.76
C THR A 58 23.06 38.26 13.19
N LYS A 59 23.05 37.95 14.49
CA LYS A 59 21.92 37.34 15.20
C LYS A 59 20.75 38.33 15.22
N ASP A 60 19.53 37.82 15.10
CA ASP A 60 18.24 38.29 15.67
C ASP A 60 17.15 37.51 14.89
N ALA A 61 16.53 36.49 15.48
CA ALA A 61 15.27 36.57 16.22
C ALA A 61 14.10 37.08 15.36
N GLU A 62 13.27 36.15 14.87
CA GLU A 62 11.81 36.25 14.65
C GLU A 62 11.38 34.95 13.96
N ASP A 63 10.80 34.03 14.73
CA ASP A 63 9.34 33.84 14.84
C ASP A 63 8.93 32.69 13.92
N GLY A 64 9.38 31.50 14.31
CA GLY A 64 8.85 30.26 13.79
C GLY A 64 7.51 30.05 14.48
N ASP A 65 6.47 30.50 13.79
CA ASP A 65 5.05 30.28 14.07
C ASP A 65 4.85 28.82 14.48
N GLN A 66 4.90 28.58 15.79
CA GLN A 66 4.29 27.42 16.38
C GLN A 66 2.80 27.71 16.23
N ASP A 67 2.22 27.21 15.14
CA ASP A 67 0.83 26.81 15.12
C ASP A 67 0.67 25.74 16.21
N VAL A 68 0.65 26.21 17.47
CA VAL A 68 -0.01 25.55 18.57
C VAL A 68 -1.43 25.47 18.07
N ILE A 69 -1.78 24.31 17.50
CA ILE A 69 -3.16 23.97 17.23
C ILE A 69 -3.84 24.17 18.58
N ASP A 70 -4.60 25.27 18.70
CA ASP A 70 -5.42 25.57 19.86
C ASP A 70 -6.06 24.24 20.28
N PRO A 71 -5.84 23.74 21.50
CA PRO A 71 -6.49 22.52 21.96
C PRO A 71 -7.97 22.73 21.67
N ILE A 72 -8.55 21.84 20.84
CA ILE A 72 -9.93 21.88 20.37
C ILE A 72 -10.75 22.49 21.50
N LYS A 73 -11.27 23.71 21.28
CA LYS A 73 -11.99 24.47 22.32
C LYS A 73 -12.88 23.51 23.09
N THR A 74 -12.46 23.16 24.29
CA THR A 74 -13.09 22.17 25.18
C THR A 74 -14.56 22.54 25.46
N ASP A 75 -14.92 23.80 25.22
CA ASP A 75 -16.27 24.34 25.21
C ASP A 75 -17.23 23.70 24.20
N ASN A 76 -16.76 23.18 23.06
CA ASN A 76 -17.63 22.60 22.03
C ASN A 76 -17.93 21.12 22.33
N VAL A 77 -16.97 20.35 22.83
CA VAL A 77 -17.19 18.94 23.16
C VAL A 77 -18.00 18.78 24.46
N THR A 78 -17.78 19.66 25.42
CA THR A 78 -18.56 19.73 26.68
C THR A 78 -20.07 19.96 26.44
N LYS A 79 -20.43 20.65 25.34
CA LYS A 79 -21.83 20.91 24.96
C LYS A 79 -22.49 19.72 24.26
N ILE A 80 -21.73 18.87 23.58
CA ILE A 80 -22.26 17.78 22.74
C ILE A 80 -22.62 16.55 23.60
N ALA A 81 -21.82 16.22 24.62
CA ALA A 81 -22.05 15.02 25.43
C ALA A 81 -23.02 15.23 26.61
N GLY A 82 -22.95 16.39 27.28
CA GLY A 82 -23.72 16.66 28.51
C GLY A 82 -25.12 17.25 28.31
N ASP A 83 -25.39 17.81 27.12
CA ASP A 83 -26.64 18.53 26.84
C ASP A 83 -27.52 17.86 25.77
N ASN A 84 -27.13 16.66 25.30
CA ASN A 84 -27.93 15.91 24.35
C ASN A 84 -29.30 15.55 24.98
N PRO A 85 -30.42 16.05 24.42
CA PRO A 85 -31.75 15.81 24.98
C PRO A 85 -32.14 14.32 25.00
N ASP A 86 -31.56 13.50 24.12
CA ASP A 86 -31.84 12.07 24.06
C ASP A 86 -31.18 11.31 25.22
N ASN A 87 -29.96 11.68 25.61
CA ASN A 87 -29.29 11.11 26.79
C ASN A 87 -30.03 11.48 28.09
N LYS A 88 -30.55 12.71 28.18
CA LYS A 88 -31.33 13.17 29.34
C LYS A 88 -32.67 12.44 29.47
N LYS A 89 -33.33 12.12 28.35
CA LYS A 89 -34.57 11.33 28.36
C LYS A 89 -34.32 9.89 28.78
N GLY A 90 -33.28 9.25 28.23
CA GLY A 90 -32.90 7.88 28.60
C GLY A 90 -32.60 7.74 30.09
N ILE A 91 -31.80 8.66 30.66
CA ILE A 91 -31.48 8.64 32.10
C ILE A 91 -32.74 8.82 32.97
N LYS A 92 -33.71 9.63 32.56
CA LYS A 92 -34.96 9.81 33.31
C LYS A 92 -35.84 8.57 33.26
N GLU A 93 -35.97 7.94 32.08
CA GLU A 93 -36.71 6.69 31.91
C GLU A 93 -36.08 5.55 32.74
N ASP A 94 -34.75 5.46 32.76
CA ASP A 94 -34.02 4.46 33.55
C ASP A 94 -34.17 4.67 35.07
N ILE A 95 -34.21 5.92 35.53
CA ILE A 95 -34.45 6.25 36.95
C ILE A 95 -35.91 5.96 37.32
N GLU A 96 -36.87 6.25 36.44
CA GLU A 96 -38.28 5.96 36.67
C GLU A 96 -38.52 4.44 36.76
N ALA A 97 -37.86 3.65 35.91
CA ALA A 97 -37.89 2.19 35.97
C ALA A 97 -37.20 1.61 37.22
N LEU A 98 -36.14 2.25 37.72
CA LEU A 98 -35.43 1.83 38.94
C LEU A 98 -36.27 2.02 40.20
N VAL A 99 -37.12 3.06 40.19
CA VAL A 99 -37.91 3.49 41.35
C VAL A 99 -39.36 2.98 41.27
N ASP A 100 -39.75 2.36 40.15
CA ASP A 100 -41.07 1.77 39.97
C ASP A 100 -41.28 0.58 40.92
N GLY A 101 -42.39 0.60 41.64
CA GLY A 101 -42.71 -0.40 42.69
C GLY A 101 -42.12 -0.13 44.08
N GLU A 102 -41.31 0.92 44.28
CA GLU A 102 -40.91 1.37 45.62
C GLU A 102 -41.86 2.47 46.15
N ASP A 103 -42.23 2.38 47.44
CA ASP A 103 -43.17 3.28 48.11
C ASP A 103 -42.48 4.61 48.52
N LEU A 104 -41.87 5.28 47.53
CA LEU A 104 -41.15 6.54 47.67
C LEU A 104 -42.05 7.73 47.34
N THR A 105 -41.88 8.84 48.06
CA THR A 105 -42.63 10.07 47.79
C THR A 105 -42.19 10.69 46.46
N GLU A 106 -43.13 11.26 45.70
CA GLU A 106 -42.83 11.89 44.40
C GLU A 106 -41.77 13.00 44.50
N GLU A 107 -41.76 13.78 45.59
CA GLU A 107 -40.70 14.75 45.86
C GLU A 107 -39.31 14.13 46.06
N PHE A 108 -39.24 12.91 46.58
CA PHE A 108 -37.97 12.20 46.72
C PHE A 108 -37.49 11.66 45.38
N LYS A 109 -38.41 11.12 44.55
CA LYS A 109 -38.09 10.64 43.20
C LYS A 109 -37.54 11.75 42.32
N GLU A 110 -38.19 12.92 42.31
CA GLU A 110 -37.74 14.07 41.50
C GLU A 110 -36.37 14.61 41.95
N LYS A 111 -36.13 14.69 43.27
CA LYS A 111 -34.83 15.11 43.84
C LYS A 111 -33.72 14.08 43.59
N ALA A 112 -34.02 12.80 43.75
CA ALA A 112 -33.07 11.73 43.47
C ALA A 112 -32.72 11.70 41.97
N ALA A 113 -33.72 11.86 41.10
CA ALA A 113 -33.53 11.91 39.65
C ALA A 113 -32.64 13.09 39.23
N THR A 114 -32.89 14.29 39.75
CA THR A 114 -32.07 15.47 39.43
C THR A 114 -30.64 15.37 39.97
N ILE A 115 -30.44 14.83 41.17
CA ILE A 115 -29.09 14.65 41.75
C ILE A 115 -28.32 13.56 40.98
N PHE A 116 -28.98 12.46 40.64
CA PHE A 116 -28.36 11.37 39.88
C PHE A 116 -28.05 11.79 38.43
N GLU A 117 -28.98 12.48 37.75
CA GLU A 117 -28.75 13.07 36.43
C GLU A 117 -27.54 14.01 36.46
N ALA A 118 -27.46 14.91 37.44
CA ALA A 118 -26.32 15.83 37.58
C ALA A 118 -25.00 15.08 37.85
N ALA A 119 -25.02 14.03 38.67
CA ALA A 119 -23.85 13.23 38.98
C ALA A 119 -23.35 12.43 37.76
N VAL A 120 -24.26 11.78 37.04
CA VAL A 120 -23.94 11.03 35.81
C VAL A 120 -23.42 11.95 34.73
N MET A 121 -24.08 13.09 34.49
CA MET A 121 -23.62 14.07 33.48
C MET A 121 -22.25 14.66 33.82
N THR A 122 -21.93 14.81 35.11
CA THR A 122 -20.60 15.27 35.52
C THR A 122 -19.55 14.19 35.23
N ARG A 123 -19.82 12.92 35.56
CA ARG A 123 -18.90 11.81 35.25
C ARG A 123 -18.72 11.58 33.76
N VAL A 124 -19.79 11.65 32.97
CA VAL A 124 -19.72 11.52 31.51
C VAL A 124 -18.88 12.65 30.91
N ARG A 125 -19.01 13.89 31.42
CA ARG A 125 -18.20 15.01 30.97
C ARG A 125 -16.71 14.80 31.29
N GLU A 126 -16.39 14.36 32.50
CA GLU A 126 -15.02 14.03 32.90
C GLU A 126 -14.41 12.94 31.99
N GLU A 127 -15.17 11.88 31.71
CA GLU A 127 -14.71 10.78 30.86
C GLU A 127 -14.53 11.21 29.40
N VAL A 128 -15.42 12.04 28.88
CA VAL A 128 -15.30 12.58 27.50
C VAL A 128 -14.06 13.47 27.38
N VAL A 129 -13.79 14.32 28.36
CA VAL A 129 -12.57 15.14 28.37
C VAL A 129 -11.32 14.26 28.44
N ALA A 130 -11.31 13.23 29.30
CA ALA A 130 -10.19 12.29 29.37
C ALA A 130 -9.99 11.51 28.07
N LEU A 131 -11.09 11.14 27.39
CA LEU A 131 -11.05 10.46 26.11
C LEU A 131 -10.53 11.36 24.99
N ASP A 132 -10.96 12.63 24.94
CA ASP A 132 -10.46 13.63 23.99
C ASP A 132 -8.97 13.90 24.18
N GLU A 133 -8.52 14.05 25.43
CA GLU A 133 -7.10 14.21 25.76
C GLU A 133 -6.29 13.00 25.30
N ALA A 134 -6.79 11.78 25.55
CA ALA A 134 -6.14 10.55 25.10
C ALA A 134 -6.12 10.42 23.56
N TYR A 135 -7.16 10.86 22.88
CA TYR A 135 -7.19 10.89 21.41
C TYR A 135 -6.25 11.94 20.83
N ALA A 136 -6.17 13.13 21.43
CA ALA A 136 -5.24 14.17 21.01
C ALA A 136 -3.79 13.69 21.12
N ILE A 137 -3.42 13.06 22.24
CA ILE A 137 -2.09 12.48 22.44
C ILE A 137 -1.79 11.42 21.38
N LYS A 138 -2.70 10.45 21.16
CA LYS A 138 -2.49 9.40 20.14
C LYS A 138 -2.40 9.96 18.73
N LEU A 139 -3.21 10.97 18.42
CA LEU A 139 -3.20 11.62 17.12
C LEU A 139 -1.85 12.30 16.87
N ASP A 140 -1.30 12.99 17.87
CA ASP A 140 -0.01 13.66 17.73
C ASP A 140 1.16 12.65 17.69
N GLU A 141 1.11 11.58 18.47
CA GLU A 141 2.05 10.46 18.35
C GLU A 141 2.03 9.84 16.94
N GLU A 142 0.84 9.58 16.39
CA GLU A 142 0.68 8.99 15.05
C GLU A 142 1.13 9.96 13.94
N LYS A 143 0.90 11.28 14.10
CA LYS A 143 1.42 12.29 13.19
C LYS A 143 2.94 12.32 13.17
N GLU A 144 3.60 12.27 14.33
CA GLU A 144 5.07 12.27 14.39
C GLU A 144 5.63 11.00 13.76
N ILE A 145 5.05 9.82 14.07
CA ILE A 145 5.44 8.56 13.41
C ILE A 145 5.27 8.66 11.88
N PHE A 146 4.13 9.17 11.42
CA PHE A 146 3.86 9.32 9.99
C PHE A 146 4.84 10.28 9.31
N LYS A 147 5.19 11.39 9.99
CA LYS A 147 6.15 12.37 9.51
C LYS A 147 7.56 11.81 9.44
N GLU A 148 7.99 11.05 10.44
CA GLU A 148 9.28 10.34 10.44
C GLU A 148 9.33 9.33 9.28
N GLU A 149 8.32 8.46 9.14
CA GLU A 149 8.25 7.51 8.03
C GLU A 149 8.26 8.17 6.65
N LEU A 150 7.52 9.28 6.49
CA LEU A 150 7.47 10.02 5.24
C LEU A 150 8.83 10.65 4.92
N THR A 151 9.52 11.19 5.93
CA THR A 151 10.85 11.77 5.79
C THR A 151 11.85 10.69 5.36
N GLU A 152 11.86 9.54 6.02
CA GLU A 152 12.74 8.42 5.64
C GLU A 152 12.47 7.92 4.21
N LYS A 153 11.21 7.81 3.82
CA LYS A 153 10.84 7.43 2.45
C LYS A 153 11.34 8.47 1.45
N ILE A 154 11.09 9.76 1.69
CA ILE A 154 11.54 10.85 0.81
C ILE A 154 13.07 10.86 0.70
N ASP A 155 13.78 10.72 1.82
CA ASP A 155 15.25 10.67 1.84
C ASP A 155 15.78 9.44 1.09
N GLY A 156 15.12 8.29 1.22
CA GLY A 156 15.44 7.09 0.44
C GLY A 156 15.24 7.28 -1.06
N TYR A 157 14.11 7.86 -1.48
CA TYR A 157 13.85 8.15 -2.89
C TYR A 157 14.81 9.20 -3.46
N LEU A 158 15.06 10.28 -2.71
CA LEU A 158 15.96 11.33 -3.14
C LEU A 158 17.41 10.83 -3.19
N GLY A 159 17.83 10.03 -2.21
CA GLY A 159 19.13 9.36 -2.18
C GLY A 159 19.33 8.48 -3.42
N TYR A 160 18.35 7.62 -3.72
CA TYR A 160 18.41 6.76 -4.91
C TYR A 160 18.49 7.57 -6.21
N ILE A 161 17.65 8.61 -6.37
CA ILE A 161 17.65 9.45 -7.57
C ILE A 161 18.98 10.20 -7.70
N VAL A 162 19.53 10.73 -6.60
CA VAL A 162 20.82 11.43 -6.60
C VAL A 162 21.97 10.48 -6.93
N GLU A 163 21.99 9.28 -6.36
CA GLU A 163 23.00 8.27 -6.67
C GLU A 163 22.94 7.86 -8.14
N GLN A 164 21.75 7.57 -8.67
CA GLN A 164 21.56 7.26 -10.08
C GLN A 164 21.92 8.43 -11.00
N TRP A 165 21.60 9.67 -10.61
CA TRP A 165 21.97 10.86 -11.37
C TRP A 165 23.49 11.07 -11.38
N LEU A 166 24.16 10.82 -10.25
CA LEU A 166 25.61 10.93 -10.15
C LEU A 166 26.31 9.85 -10.99
N GLU A 167 25.85 8.60 -10.90
CA GLU A 167 26.35 7.48 -11.71
C GLU A 167 26.14 7.74 -13.21
N GLN A 168 24.94 8.16 -13.63
CA GLN A 168 24.64 8.47 -15.03
C GLN A 168 25.47 9.66 -15.54
N ASN A 169 25.67 10.70 -14.73
CA ASN A 169 26.51 11.82 -15.12
C ASN A 169 27.98 11.44 -15.20
N GLU A 170 28.48 10.59 -14.30
CA GLU A 170 29.85 10.09 -14.39
C GLU A 170 30.07 9.35 -15.71
N ILE A 171 29.15 8.45 -16.09
CA ILE A 171 29.19 7.73 -17.38
C ILE A 171 29.10 8.72 -18.55
N ALA A 172 28.21 9.71 -18.49
CA ALA A 172 28.05 10.70 -19.55
C ALA A 172 29.29 11.59 -19.71
N LEU A 173 29.90 12.01 -18.59
CA LEU A 173 31.14 12.78 -18.58
C LEU A 173 32.31 11.95 -19.10
N GLU A 174 32.44 10.69 -18.67
CA GLU A 174 33.52 9.81 -19.14
C GLU A 174 33.36 9.49 -20.63
N SER A 175 32.15 9.19 -21.10
CA SER A 175 31.85 8.98 -22.52
C SER A 175 32.09 10.24 -23.35
N GLY A 176 31.63 11.40 -22.86
CA GLY A 176 31.87 12.69 -23.48
C GLY A 176 33.36 13.00 -23.58
N MET A 177 34.11 12.87 -22.48
CA MET A 177 35.57 13.06 -22.47
C MET A 177 36.29 12.07 -23.39
N LYS A 178 35.90 10.79 -23.40
CA LYS A 178 36.47 9.79 -24.32
C LYS A 178 36.20 10.16 -25.77
N SER A 179 35.00 10.62 -26.09
CA SER A 179 34.62 11.09 -27.43
C SER A 179 35.42 12.32 -27.83
N ASP A 180 35.54 13.32 -26.95
CA ASP A 180 36.32 14.54 -27.19
C ASP A 180 37.81 14.23 -27.39
N ILE A 181 38.37 13.33 -26.58
CA ILE A 181 39.75 12.86 -26.71
C ILE A 181 39.93 12.10 -28.03
N LEU A 182 38.98 11.22 -28.39
CA LEU A 182 39.02 10.49 -29.65
C LEU A 182 38.91 11.42 -30.85
N GLU A 183 38.02 12.42 -30.83
CA GLU A 183 37.86 13.39 -31.90
C GLU A 183 39.13 14.24 -32.07
N SER A 184 39.72 14.70 -30.97
CA SER A 184 41.00 15.42 -30.97
C SER A 184 42.15 14.55 -31.49
N PHE A 185 42.22 13.29 -31.04
CA PHE A 185 43.22 12.33 -31.48
C PHE A 185 43.08 11.97 -32.96
N VAL A 186 41.87 11.68 -33.43
CA VAL A 186 41.56 11.37 -34.84
C VAL A 186 41.80 12.59 -35.71
N GLY A 187 41.43 13.80 -35.26
CA GLY A 187 41.74 15.05 -35.93
C GLY A 187 43.24 15.31 -36.07
N GLY A 188 44.02 15.07 -35.01
CA GLY A 188 45.48 15.14 -35.04
C GLY A 188 46.11 14.08 -35.95
N MET A 189 45.60 12.85 -35.90
CA MET A 189 46.07 11.74 -36.76
C MET A 189 45.74 12.00 -38.24
N LYS A 190 44.55 12.51 -38.54
CA LYS A 190 44.18 12.95 -39.90
C LYS A 190 45.12 14.02 -40.41
N SER A 191 45.39 15.05 -39.58
CA SER A 191 46.31 16.13 -39.95
C SER A 191 47.73 15.59 -40.23
N LEU A 192 48.22 14.67 -39.40
CA LEU A 192 49.52 14.02 -39.58
C LEU A 192 49.57 13.11 -40.83
N PHE A 193 48.50 12.39 -41.14
CA PHE A 193 48.41 11.55 -42.33
C PHE A 193 48.34 12.37 -43.61
N GLU A 194 47.64 13.51 -43.59
CA GLU A 194 47.63 14.50 -44.69
C GLU A 194 49.03 15.10 -44.90
N GLU A 195 49.74 15.46 -43.82
CA GLU A 195 51.11 16.01 -43.89
C GLU A 195 52.15 15.01 -44.42
N HIS A 196 51.96 13.71 -44.19
CA HIS A 196 52.89 12.66 -44.59
C HIS A 196 52.49 11.86 -45.84
N TYR A 197 51.40 12.22 -46.54
CA TYR A 197 50.89 11.52 -47.74
C TYR A 197 50.79 10.00 -47.53
N ILE A 198 50.31 9.59 -46.36
CA ILE A 198 49.90 8.19 -46.15
C ILE A 198 48.43 8.13 -46.57
N ASP A 199 48.20 7.77 -47.83
CA ASP A 199 46.87 7.41 -48.32
C ASP A 199 46.39 6.22 -47.48
N VAL A 200 45.41 6.46 -46.60
CA VAL A 200 44.80 5.39 -45.81
C VAL A 200 44.04 4.51 -46.81
N PRO A 201 44.41 3.23 -46.97
CA PRO A 201 43.78 2.38 -47.97
C PRO A 201 42.27 2.27 -47.72
N GLU A 202 41.47 2.49 -48.77
CA GLU A 202 40.00 2.43 -48.74
C GLU A 202 39.45 1.10 -48.18
N GLU A 203 40.26 0.03 -48.20
CA GLU A 203 39.93 -1.28 -47.59
C GLU A 203 39.62 -1.20 -46.08
N LYS A 204 40.13 -0.20 -45.33
CA LYS A 204 39.84 -0.04 -43.89
C LYS A 204 38.45 0.57 -43.61
N TYR A 205 37.86 1.28 -44.58
CA TYR A 205 36.49 1.78 -44.47
C TYR A 205 35.47 0.64 -44.62
N ASP A 206 35.79 -0.38 -45.41
CA ASP A 206 34.96 -1.57 -45.60
C ASP A 206 34.82 -2.38 -44.29
N VAL A 207 35.89 -2.48 -43.51
CA VAL A 207 35.90 -3.17 -42.20
C VAL A 207 35.01 -2.46 -41.15
N LEU A 208 34.85 -1.13 -41.23
CA LEU A 208 33.94 -0.39 -40.35
C LEU A 208 32.47 -0.66 -40.71
N GLY A 209 32.16 -0.78 -42.01
CA GLY A 209 30.85 -1.19 -42.48
C GLY A 209 30.51 -2.62 -42.05
N GLU A 210 31.45 -3.56 -42.22
CA GLU A 210 31.29 -4.94 -41.78
C GLU A 210 31.12 -5.06 -40.26
N LEU A 211 31.87 -4.27 -39.47
CA LEU A 211 31.71 -4.25 -38.02
C LEU A 211 30.35 -3.70 -37.60
N GLN A 212 29.86 -2.66 -38.27
CA GLN A 212 28.54 -2.09 -38.00
C GLN A 212 27.41 -3.08 -38.34
N GLU A 213 27.53 -3.78 -39.47
CA GLU A 213 26.61 -4.86 -39.85
C GLU A 213 26.64 -6.02 -38.84
N GLN A 214 27.82 -6.41 -38.36
CA GLN A 214 27.95 -7.43 -37.31
C GLN A 214 27.31 -6.99 -35.98
N VAL A 215 27.44 -5.72 -35.61
CA VAL A 215 26.79 -5.18 -34.40
C VAL A 215 25.28 -5.20 -34.52
N GLU A 216 24.73 -4.83 -35.68
CA GLU A 216 23.29 -4.89 -35.95
C GLU A 216 22.76 -6.32 -35.87
N ILE A 217 23.43 -7.28 -36.53
CA ILE A 217 23.09 -8.71 -36.47
C ILE A 217 23.17 -9.26 -35.03
N LEU A 218 24.17 -8.85 -34.26
CA LEU A 218 24.32 -9.28 -32.86
C LEU A 218 23.24 -8.67 -31.97
N SER A 219 22.83 -7.42 -32.23
CA SER A 219 21.73 -6.76 -31.52
C SER A 219 20.41 -7.48 -31.79
N ASP A 220 20.09 -7.76 -33.06
CA ASP A 220 18.86 -8.47 -33.42
C ASP A 220 18.81 -9.87 -32.81
N LYS A 221 19.93 -10.58 -32.82
CA LYS A 221 20.04 -11.89 -32.19
C LYS A 221 19.91 -11.81 -30.67
N LEU A 222 20.45 -10.76 -30.05
CA LEU A 222 20.29 -10.53 -28.61
C LEU A 222 18.81 -10.32 -28.28
N ASP A 223 18.11 -9.47 -29.03
CA ASP A 223 16.68 -9.22 -28.83
C ASP A 223 15.84 -10.48 -29.03
N GLU A 224 16.13 -11.30 -30.04
CA GLU A 224 15.49 -12.60 -30.24
C GLU A 224 15.72 -13.54 -29.05
N THR A 225 16.95 -13.62 -28.54
CA THR A 225 17.26 -14.46 -27.37
C THR A 225 16.61 -13.95 -26.09
N VAL A 226 16.50 -12.64 -25.91
CA VAL A 226 15.81 -12.03 -24.77
C VAL A 226 14.31 -12.32 -24.85
N ALA A 227 13.69 -12.13 -26.02
CA ALA A 227 12.28 -12.45 -26.24
C ALA A 227 12.00 -13.92 -25.95
N SER A 228 12.83 -14.83 -26.47
CA SER A 228 12.72 -16.27 -26.18
C SER A 228 12.92 -16.57 -24.70
N ASN A 229 13.85 -15.91 -24.01
CA ASN A 229 14.06 -16.12 -22.57
C ASN A 229 12.86 -15.66 -21.75
N VAL A 230 12.25 -14.52 -22.11
CA VAL A 230 11.04 -14.01 -21.46
C VAL A 230 9.88 -14.99 -21.68
N GLU A 231 9.66 -15.45 -22.92
CA GLU A 231 8.62 -16.42 -23.23
C GLU A 231 8.80 -17.74 -22.47
N LEU A 232 10.02 -18.28 -22.45
CA LEU A 232 10.33 -19.51 -21.70
C LEU A 232 10.11 -19.32 -20.19
N ARG A 233 10.46 -18.17 -19.62
CA ARG A 233 10.18 -17.88 -18.20
C ARG A 233 8.69 -17.80 -17.92
N THR A 234 7.90 -17.17 -18.79
CA THR A 234 6.44 -17.13 -18.66
C THR A 234 5.85 -18.54 -18.70
N GLN A 235 6.26 -19.37 -19.66
CA GLN A 235 5.81 -20.76 -19.74
C GLN A 235 6.21 -21.59 -18.52
N ILE A 236 7.40 -21.36 -17.97
CA ILE A 236 7.84 -22.02 -16.72
C ILE A 236 6.93 -21.60 -15.56
N LEU A 237 6.65 -20.30 -15.40
CA LEU A 237 5.80 -19.79 -14.33
C LEU A 237 4.36 -20.32 -14.45
N GLU A 238 3.79 -20.32 -15.65
CA GLU A 238 2.47 -20.90 -15.91
C GLU A 238 2.43 -22.40 -15.57
N SER A 239 3.44 -23.16 -16.01
CA SER A 239 3.55 -24.59 -15.73
C SER A 239 3.72 -24.89 -14.23
N GLU A 240 4.47 -24.05 -13.50
CA GLU A 240 4.64 -24.17 -12.06
C GLU A 240 3.35 -23.80 -11.30
N ALA A 241 2.65 -22.76 -11.74
CA ALA A 241 1.34 -22.39 -11.21
C ALA A 241 0.34 -23.52 -11.40
N GLU A 242 0.23 -24.08 -12.61
CA GLU A 242 -0.68 -25.19 -12.93
C GLU A 242 -0.39 -26.42 -12.05
N LYS A 243 0.89 -26.81 -11.92
CA LYS A 243 1.30 -27.90 -11.01
C LYS A 243 0.90 -27.63 -9.56
N LEU A 244 1.01 -26.39 -9.12
CA LEU A 244 0.64 -26.01 -7.76
C LEU A 244 -0.87 -26.13 -7.56
N VAL A 245 -1.68 -25.63 -8.49
CA VAL A 245 -3.14 -25.79 -8.48
C VAL A 245 -3.52 -27.27 -8.45
N GLU A 246 -2.92 -28.07 -9.33
CA GLU A 246 -3.17 -29.52 -9.39
C GLU A 246 -2.81 -30.21 -8.07
N SER A 247 -1.69 -29.84 -7.45
CA SER A 247 -1.27 -30.40 -6.15
C SER A 247 -2.29 -30.16 -5.04
N TYR A 248 -2.88 -28.95 -4.98
CA TYR A 248 -3.90 -28.61 -4.00
C TYR A 248 -5.26 -29.22 -4.33
N ALA A 249 -5.58 -29.36 -5.62
CA ALA A 249 -6.84 -29.90 -6.13
C ALA A 249 -6.90 -31.44 -6.05
N SER A 250 -5.76 -32.14 -6.08
CA SER A 250 -5.67 -33.61 -6.10
C SER A 250 -6.30 -34.33 -4.90
N ASN A 251 -6.46 -33.63 -3.77
CA ASN A 251 -7.02 -34.19 -2.53
C ASN A 251 -8.48 -33.77 -2.29
N LEU A 252 -9.14 -33.13 -3.27
CA LEU A 252 -10.55 -32.73 -3.21
C LEU A 252 -11.42 -33.76 -3.96
N VAL A 253 -12.70 -33.82 -3.61
CA VAL A 253 -13.70 -34.58 -4.37
C VAL A 253 -13.92 -33.90 -5.72
N GLU A 254 -14.23 -34.62 -6.80
CA GLU A 254 -14.33 -34.06 -8.16
C GLU A 254 -15.22 -32.79 -8.24
N THR A 255 -16.35 -32.78 -7.53
CA THR A 255 -17.25 -31.62 -7.46
C THR A 255 -16.66 -30.41 -6.74
N ASP A 256 -15.78 -30.65 -5.77
CA ASP A 256 -15.07 -29.62 -5.03
C ASP A 256 -13.80 -29.17 -5.78
N LYS A 257 -13.21 -30.06 -6.59
CA LYS A 257 -12.10 -29.78 -7.50
C LYS A 257 -12.49 -28.77 -8.57
N GLU A 258 -13.63 -28.98 -9.23
CA GLU A 258 -14.17 -28.03 -10.23
C GLU A 258 -14.43 -26.65 -9.61
N LYS A 259 -14.99 -26.60 -8.40
CA LYS A 259 -15.18 -25.34 -7.67
C LYS A 259 -13.86 -24.69 -7.30
N PHE A 260 -12.88 -25.46 -6.82
CA PHE A 260 -11.57 -24.95 -6.47
C PHE A 260 -10.86 -24.36 -7.69
N ILE A 261 -10.90 -25.03 -8.85
CA ILE A 261 -10.33 -24.52 -10.10
C ILE A 261 -11.02 -23.21 -10.51
N ALA A 262 -12.36 -23.15 -10.47
CA ALA A 262 -13.09 -21.91 -10.79
C ALA A 262 -12.72 -20.73 -9.87
N LEU A 263 -12.50 -20.98 -8.57
CA LEU A 263 -12.05 -19.94 -7.63
C LEU A 263 -10.60 -19.51 -7.87
N VAL A 264 -9.79 -20.36 -8.49
CA VAL A 264 -8.37 -20.12 -8.74
C VAL A 264 -8.14 -19.46 -10.10
N GLU A 265 -9.00 -19.69 -11.09
CA GLU A 265 -8.96 -18.99 -12.38
C GLU A 265 -9.14 -17.48 -12.23
N ASP A 266 -9.94 -17.04 -11.25
CA ASP A 266 -10.14 -15.62 -10.91
C ASP A 266 -9.00 -15.03 -10.04
N LEU A 267 -7.99 -15.83 -9.69
CA LEU A 267 -6.93 -15.42 -8.76
C LEU A 267 -5.76 -14.77 -9.50
N GLU A 268 -5.43 -13.54 -9.12
CA GLU A 268 -4.28 -12.82 -9.67
C GLU A 268 -2.95 -13.48 -9.27
N PHE A 269 -2.14 -13.83 -10.28
CA PHE A 269 -0.80 -14.38 -10.12
C PHE A 269 0.21 -13.26 -9.90
N ASP A 270 0.68 -13.13 -8.66
CA ASP A 270 1.65 -12.11 -8.23
C ASP A 270 2.93 -12.80 -7.72
N GLY A 271 3.36 -13.84 -8.44
CA GLY A 271 4.49 -14.70 -8.08
C GLY A 271 4.13 -15.99 -7.33
N LEU A 272 5.06 -16.94 -7.35
CA LEU A 272 4.82 -18.32 -6.93
C LEU A 272 4.53 -18.47 -5.42
N ASP A 273 5.24 -17.73 -4.56
CA ASP A 273 5.06 -17.77 -3.10
C ASP A 273 3.74 -17.13 -2.65
N SER A 274 3.32 -16.04 -3.33
CA SER A 274 2.07 -15.36 -3.02
C SER A 274 0.88 -16.20 -3.49
N PHE A 275 1.01 -16.80 -4.68
CA PHE A 275 0.03 -17.73 -5.23
C PHE A 275 -0.14 -18.97 -4.33
N ASP A 276 0.94 -19.58 -3.83
CA ASP A 276 0.88 -20.69 -2.87
C ASP A 276 0.10 -20.34 -1.59
N LYS A 277 0.37 -19.16 -1.00
CA LYS A 277 -0.36 -18.69 0.18
C LYS A 277 -1.85 -18.47 -0.12
N LYS A 278 -2.18 -17.82 -1.24
CA LYS A 278 -3.56 -17.59 -1.66
C LYS A 278 -4.30 -18.92 -1.89
N LEU A 279 -3.68 -19.91 -2.56
CA LEU A 279 -4.23 -21.25 -2.75
C LEU A 279 -4.46 -21.98 -1.42
N LYS A 280 -3.52 -21.91 -0.48
CA LYS A 280 -3.69 -22.43 0.88
C LYS A 280 -4.87 -21.78 1.59
N THR A 281 -5.00 -20.46 1.53
CA THR A 281 -6.11 -19.74 2.16
C THR A 281 -7.46 -20.12 1.56
N ILE A 282 -7.58 -20.24 0.24
CA ILE A 282 -8.82 -20.68 -0.43
C ILE A 282 -9.16 -22.12 -0.01
N ARG A 283 -8.16 -23.01 -0.02
CA ARG A 283 -8.34 -24.39 0.43
C ARG A 283 -8.83 -24.47 1.87
N GLU A 284 -8.21 -23.74 2.78
CA GLU A 284 -8.57 -23.74 4.19
C GLU A 284 -9.93 -23.08 4.45
N SER A 285 -10.28 -22.05 3.69
CA SER A 285 -11.53 -21.29 3.92
C SER A 285 -12.77 -22.02 3.39
N TYR A 286 -12.66 -22.65 2.22
CA TYR A 286 -13.81 -23.23 1.51
C TYR A 286 -13.87 -24.77 1.58
N PHE A 287 -12.73 -25.43 1.75
CA PHE A 287 -12.61 -26.89 1.61
C PHE A 287 -12.06 -27.57 2.86
N SER A 288 -11.67 -26.83 3.90
CA SER A 288 -11.41 -27.46 5.19
C SER A 288 -12.73 -27.95 5.78
N LYS A 289 -12.80 -29.25 6.03
CA LYS A 289 -13.86 -29.82 6.85
C LYS A 289 -13.66 -29.28 8.27
N LYS A 290 -14.25 -28.13 8.59
CA LYS A 290 -14.59 -27.82 9.98
C LYS A 290 -15.39 -29.02 10.46
N THR A 291 -14.79 -29.81 11.34
CA THR A 291 -15.46 -30.83 12.13
C THR A 291 -16.53 -30.10 12.93
N ALA A 292 -17.70 -29.97 12.34
CA ALA A 292 -18.90 -29.55 13.03
C ALA A 292 -19.08 -30.53 14.19
N LYS A 293 -18.98 -30.00 15.42
CA LYS A 293 -19.51 -30.67 16.60
C LYS A 293 -20.93 -31.14 16.23
N PRO A 294 -21.27 -32.43 16.37
CA PRO A 294 -22.60 -32.88 16.05
C PRO A 294 -23.56 -32.24 17.05
N LEU A 295 -24.40 -31.33 16.55
CA LEU A 295 -25.58 -30.87 17.26
C LEU A 295 -26.54 -32.06 17.31
N THR A 296 -27.04 -32.31 18.52
CA THR A 296 -27.95 -33.39 18.89
C THR A 296 -29.28 -33.36 18.16
N GLU A 297 -29.80 -34.57 17.90
CA GLU A 297 -31.21 -34.96 17.71
C GLU A 297 -32.03 -34.31 16.58
N SER A 298 -32.27 -35.11 15.53
CA SER A 298 -33.66 -35.49 15.22
C SER A 298 -33.72 -36.89 14.62
N VAL A 299 -34.74 -37.62 15.08
CA VAL A 299 -35.01 -39.05 14.96
C VAL A 299 -35.64 -39.37 13.60
N VAL A 300 -35.50 -40.63 13.15
CA VAL A 300 -36.36 -41.45 12.26
C VAL A 300 -35.70 -41.96 10.96
N THR A 301 -35.29 -43.25 11.05
CA THR A 301 -35.35 -44.38 10.06
C THR A 301 -34.53 -44.32 8.77
N ASP A 302 -34.00 -45.41 8.19
CA ASP A 302 -33.96 -46.86 8.45
C ASP A 302 -32.75 -47.41 7.63
N GLU A 303 -32.27 -48.61 7.96
CA GLU A 303 -31.30 -49.48 7.21
C GLU A 303 -29.84 -49.61 7.73
N PRO A 304 -29.24 -50.82 7.61
CA PRO A 304 -28.45 -51.43 8.68
C PRO A 304 -26.93 -51.19 8.60
N ILE A 305 -26.34 -51.09 9.79
CA ILE A 305 -24.91 -50.92 10.04
C ILE A 305 -24.20 -52.27 9.84
N LEU A 306 -23.29 -52.34 8.86
CA LEU A 306 -22.27 -53.38 8.77
C LEU A 306 -21.16 -53.07 9.79
N ASN A 307 -21.08 -53.87 10.84
CA ASN A 307 -19.99 -53.85 11.82
C ASN A 307 -18.72 -54.45 11.19
N GLU A 308 -17.68 -53.65 10.98
CA GLU A 308 -16.31 -54.15 10.86
C GLU A 308 -15.69 -54.24 12.26
N GLU A 309 -15.29 -55.45 12.63
CA GLU A 309 -14.78 -55.79 13.95
C GLU A 309 -13.41 -55.16 14.24
N ALA A 310 -13.34 -54.35 15.29
CA ALA A 310 -12.09 -53.86 15.85
C ALA A 310 -11.32 -55.01 16.51
N LYS A 311 -10.14 -55.33 15.96
CA LYS A 311 -9.23 -56.36 16.47
C LYS A 311 -8.57 -55.89 17.78
N VAL A 312 -9.14 -56.28 18.93
CA VAL A 312 -8.57 -56.00 20.26
C VAL A 312 -7.39 -56.92 20.52
N THR A 313 -6.17 -56.37 20.57
CA THR A 313 -4.97 -57.12 20.99
C THR A 313 -4.88 -57.16 22.52
N VAL A 314 -5.32 -58.27 23.12
CA VAL A 314 -5.13 -58.54 24.56
C VAL A 314 -3.76 -59.18 24.78
N THR A 315 -2.97 -58.60 25.67
CA THR A 315 -1.56 -58.98 25.94
C THR A 315 -1.38 -60.07 27.01
N ASP A 316 -2.46 -60.53 27.66
CA ASP A 316 -2.38 -61.54 28.73
C ASP A 316 -2.45 -62.99 28.18
N PRO A 317 -1.43 -63.85 28.44
CA PRO A 317 -1.34 -65.20 27.90
C PRO A 317 -2.53 -66.11 28.23
N LYS A 318 -3.17 -65.93 29.40
CA LYS A 318 -4.29 -66.79 29.82
C LYS A 318 -5.61 -66.45 29.11
N MET A 319 -5.82 -65.20 28.70
CA MET A 319 -7.02 -64.80 27.94
C MET A 319 -6.95 -65.20 26.47
N ARG A 320 -5.74 -65.34 25.91
CA ARG A 320 -5.53 -65.69 24.51
C ARG A 320 -6.03 -67.10 24.15
N SER A 321 -5.88 -68.06 25.07
CA SER A 321 -6.37 -69.44 24.84
C SER A 321 -7.90 -69.52 24.80
N TYR A 322 -8.60 -68.66 25.55
CA TYR A 322 -10.07 -68.65 25.56
C TYR A 322 -10.64 -67.99 24.30
N LEU A 323 -10.03 -66.91 23.84
CA LEU A 323 -10.44 -66.27 22.58
C LEU A 323 -10.17 -67.17 21.37
N SER A 324 -9.05 -67.89 21.33
CA SER A 324 -8.78 -68.82 20.21
C SER A 324 -9.73 -70.02 20.18
N THR A 325 -10.33 -70.41 21.32
CA THR A 325 -11.36 -71.45 21.35
C THR A 325 -12.73 -70.94 20.91
N LEU A 326 -13.04 -69.66 21.17
CA LEU A 326 -14.28 -69.03 20.70
C LEU A 326 -14.23 -68.76 19.20
N ASP A 327 -13.06 -68.39 18.67
CA ASP A 327 -12.85 -68.11 17.25
C ASP A 327 -12.86 -69.39 16.37
N ARG A 328 -12.84 -70.57 16.99
CA ARG A 328 -12.85 -71.88 16.29
C ARG A 328 -14.20 -72.61 16.39
N LEU A 329 -15.20 -72.01 17.02
CA LEU A 329 -16.54 -72.56 17.15
C LEU A 329 -17.45 -72.01 16.06
#